data_AF-A0A137QP49-F1
#
_entry.id   AF-A0A137QP49-F1
#
_cell.length_a   1.000
_cell.length_b   1.000
_cell.length_c   1.000
_cell.angle_alpha   90.00
_cell.angle_beta   90.00
_cell.angle_gamma   90.00
#
_symmetry.space_group_name_H-M   'P 1'
#
loop_
_entity.id
_entity.type
_entity.pdbx_description
1 polymer ?
#
loop_
_entity_poly.entity_id
_entity_poly.type
_entity_poly.pdbx_seq_one_letter_code
_entity_poly.pdbx_strand_id
1 'polypeptide(L)'
;VFTQPSEWILQVFYSTVKLVHAHIYWAHIIAWSIFFGPIVVLVPFILVHEVFIIIAHNLTYTLHGLLPYPLPDQYEALRLLLLDTRESLFSFVDRTSNVFNKWTAEHMPLMVLRLAGGALGTILLYAIWIGW
;
A
#
# COMPACT_ATOMS: atom_id res chain seq x y z
N VAL A 1 17.93 34.88 3.32
CA VAL A 1 19.30 34.49 3.75
C VAL A 1 19.24 34.34 5.26
N PHE A 2 19.39 33.13 5.78
CA PHE A 2 19.30 32.89 7.23
C PHE A 2 20.50 33.51 7.93
N THR A 3 20.25 34.19 9.04
CA THR A 3 21.28 34.85 9.85
C THR A 3 21.95 33.89 10.82
N GLN A 4 21.29 32.77 11.16
CA GLN A 4 21.87 31.69 11.95
C GLN A 4 21.61 30.32 11.32
N PRO A 5 22.60 29.40 11.33
CA PRO A 5 22.45 28.04 10.81
C PRO A 5 21.50 27.15 11.64
N SER A 6 20.91 27.63 12.75
CA SER A 6 19.87 26.93 13.50
C SER A 6 18.45 27.27 13.01
N GLU A 7 18.25 28.46 12.43
CA GLU A 7 16.94 28.96 11.99
C GLU A 7 16.37 28.14 10.83
N TRP A 8 17.23 27.67 9.92
CA TRP A 8 16.78 26.84 8.80
C TRP A 8 16.26 25.48 9.27
N ILE A 9 16.85 24.87 10.31
CA ILE A 9 16.42 23.58 10.85
C ILE A 9 15.01 23.71 11.44
N LEU A 10 14.78 24.76 12.22
CA LEU A 10 13.47 25.03 12.81
C LEU A 10 12.42 25.33 11.73
N GLN A 11 12.79 26.09 10.70
CA GLN A 11 11.88 26.36 9.59
C GLN A 11 11.53 25.10 8.81
N VAL A 12 12.52 24.25 8.50
CA VAL A 12 12.28 22.96 7.82
C VAL A 12 11.36 22.10 8.68
N PHE A 13 11.63 21.97 9.98
CA PHE A 13 10.79 21.20 10.89
C PHE A 13 9.33 21.71 10.89
N TYR A 14 9.13 23.01 11.02
CA TYR A 14 7.79 23.61 11.01
C TYR A 14 7.06 23.40 9.69
N SER A 15 7.76 23.59 8.56
CA SER A 15 7.23 23.33 7.23
C SER A 15 6.86 21.85 7.03
N THR A 16 7.68 20.92 7.52
CA THR A 16 7.41 19.49 7.47
C THR A 16 6.19 19.13 8.30
N VAL A 17 6.09 19.61 9.55
CA VAL A 17 4.92 19.35 10.40
C VAL A 17 3.65 19.88 9.74
N LYS A 18 3.68 21.10 9.19
CA LYS A 18 2.53 21.69 8.48
C LYS A 18 2.12 20.86 7.25
N LEU A 19 3.09 20.34 6.50
CA LEU A 19 2.83 19.48 5.34
C LEU A 19 2.22 18.14 5.77
N VAL A 20 2.78 17.51 6.81
CA VAL A 20 2.26 16.27 7.39
C VAL A 20 0.84 16.46 7.90
N HIS A 21 0.57 17.58 8.58
CA HIS A 21 -0.77 17.92 9.06
C HIS A 21 -1.78 18.07 7.91
N ALA A 22 -1.43 18.82 6.87
CA ALA A 22 -2.28 19.00 5.69
C ALA A 22 -2.56 17.67 4.93
N HIS A 23 -1.64 16.70 5.03
CA HIS A 23 -1.66 15.46 4.25
C HIS A 23 -1.42 14.22 5.13
N ILE A 24 -2.11 14.16 6.28
CA ILE A 24 -1.84 13.17 7.33
C ILE A 24 -1.98 11.72 6.83
N TYR A 25 -2.96 11.45 5.98
CA TYR A 25 -3.18 10.13 5.38
C TYR A 25 -2.04 9.72 4.44
N TRP A 26 -1.52 10.64 3.63
CA TRP A 26 -0.40 10.37 2.73
C TRP A 26 0.87 10.09 3.53
N ALA A 27 1.15 10.91 4.54
CA ALA A 27 2.28 10.70 5.43
C ALA A 27 2.18 9.36 6.16
N HIS A 28 0.98 8.97 6.60
CA HIS A 28 0.72 7.70 7.25
C HIS A 28 0.96 6.50 6.32
N ILE A 29 0.45 6.56 5.08
CA ILE A 29 0.66 5.51 4.07
C ILE A 29 2.15 5.37 3.76
N ILE A 30 2.88 6.47 3.57
CA ILE A 30 4.32 6.45 3.29
C ILE A 30 5.09 5.83 4.47
N ALA A 31 4.78 6.23 5.70
CA ALA A 31 5.44 5.70 6.90
C ALA A 31 5.27 4.18 7.03
N TRP A 32 4.04 3.68 6.82
CA TRP A 32 3.77 2.24 6.82
C TRP A 32 4.37 1.52 5.62
N SER A 33 4.47 2.17 4.45
CA SER A 33 5.14 1.60 3.28
C SER A 33 6.64 1.43 3.51
N ILE A 34 7.27 2.33 4.25
CA ILE A 34 8.68 2.20 4.68
C ILE A 34 8.83 1.04 5.69
N PHE A 35 7.87 0.86 6.59
CA PHE A 35 7.94 -0.18 7.62
C PHE A 35 7.66 -1.59 7.07
N PHE A 36 6.53 -1.76 6.39
CA PHE A 36 6.10 -3.05 5.85
C PHE A 36 6.81 -3.38 4.53
N GLY A 37 7.20 -2.37 3.76
CA GLY A 37 7.79 -2.57 2.45
C GLY A 37 6.74 -2.99 1.40
N PRO A 38 7.13 -3.75 0.38
CA PRO A 38 6.26 -4.11 -0.75
C PRO A 38 4.98 -4.88 -0.35
N ILE A 39 5.00 -5.58 0.78
CA ILE A 39 3.86 -6.38 1.25
C ILE A 39 2.62 -5.54 1.54
N VAL A 40 2.78 -4.23 1.81
CA VAL A 40 1.65 -3.31 2.06
C VAL A 40 0.69 -3.22 0.87
N VAL A 41 1.19 -3.48 -0.35
CA VAL A 41 0.41 -3.41 -1.60
C VAL A 41 -0.43 -4.68 -1.82
N LEU A 42 -0.10 -5.78 -1.14
CA LEU A 42 -0.73 -7.07 -1.38
C LEU A 42 -2.23 -7.05 -1.08
N VAL A 43 -2.61 -6.54 0.09
CA VAL A 43 -4.01 -6.46 0.53
C VAL A 43 -4.87 -5.60 -0.40
N PRO A 44 -4.52 -4.33 -0.69
CA PRO A 44 -5.33 -3.52 -1.61
C PRO A 44 -5.37 -4.12 -3.01
N PHE A 45 -4.29 -4.78 -3.46
CA PHE A 45 -4.27 -5.41 -4.77
C PHE A 45 -5.23 -6.60 -4.85
N ILE A 46 -5.26 -7.48 -3.83
CA ILE A 46 -6.22 -8.59 -3.76
C ILE A 46 -7.65 -8.07 -3.82
N LEU A 47 -7.96 -6.99 -3.10
CA LEU A 47 -9.29 -6.38 -3.13
C LEU A 47 -9.64 -5.83 -4.51
N VAL A 48 -8.73 -5.11 -5.17
CA VAL A 48 -8.94 -4.60 -6.53
C VAL A 48 -9.14 -5.74 -7.53
N HIS A 49 -8.38 -6.83 -7.38
CA HIS A 49 -8.52 -8.01 -8.21
C HIS A 49 -9.89 -8.67 -8.07
N GLU A 50 -10.38 -8.86 -6.85
CA GLU A 50 -11.72 -9.41 -6.60
C GLU A 50 -12.82 -8.48 -7.13
N VAL A 51 -12.69 -7.17 -6.92
CA VAL A 51 -13.62 -6.18 -7.49
C VAL A 51 -13.63 -6.24 -9.01
N PHE A 52 -12.47 -6.40 -9.65
CA PHE A 52 -12.37 -6.55 -11.09
C PHE A 52 -13.09 -7.81 -11.59
N ILE A 53 -12.92 -8.96 -10.93
CA ILE A 53 -13.63 -10.20 -11.25
C ILE A 53 -15.14 -9.98 -11.17
N ILE A 54 -15.62 -9.33 -10.11
CA ILE A 54 -17.03 -9.02 -9.92
C ILE A 54 -17.54 -8.10 -11.04
N ILE A 55 -16.80 -7.05 -11.40
CA ILE A 55 -17.18 -6.13 -12.49
C ILE A 55 -17.25 -6.87 -13.82
N ALA A 56 -16.23 -7.66 -14.15
CA ALA A 56 -16.17 -8.42 -15.39
C ALA A 56 -17.32 -9.44 -15.47
N HIS A 57 -17.63 -10.12 -14.38
CA HIS A 57 -18.77 -11.02 -14.28
C HIS A 57 -20.11 -10.29 -14.52
N ASN A 58 -20.31 -9.13 -13.89
CA ASN A 58 -21.51 -8.30 -14.12
C ASN A 58 -21.59 -7.79 -15.57
N LEU A 59 -20.45 -7.44 -16.17
CA LEU A 59 -20.38 -7.00 -17.57
C LEU A 59 -20.75 -8.13 -18.54
N THR A 60 -20.40 -9.37 -18.22
CA THR A 60 -20.82 -10.53 -19.01
C THR A 60 -22.35 -10.61 -19.12
N TYR A 61 -23.08 -10.36 -18.02
CA TYR A 61 -24.56 -10.34 -18.04
C TYR A 61 -25.13 -9.17 -18.83
N THR A 62 -24.57 -7.96 -18.67
CA THR A 62 -25.09 -6.79 -19.39
C THR A 62 -24.88 -6.91 -20.89
N LEU A 63 -23.82 -7.58 -21.34
CA LEU A 63 -23.49 -7.74 -22.76
C LEU A 63 -24.13 -8.95 -23.44
N HIS A 64 -24.29 -10.08 -22.74
CA HIS A 64 -24.78 -11.34 -23.34
C HIS A 64 -26.24 -11.69 -22.96
N GLY A 65 -26.87 -10.91 -22.07
CA GLY A 65 -28.17 -11.28 -21.50
C GLY A 65 -28.05 -12.46 -20.51
N LEU A 66 -29.20 -13.01 -20.10
CA LEU A 66 -29.27 -14.20 -19.24
C LEU A 66 -28.63 -15.40 -19.96
N LEU A 67 -27.36 -15.67 -19.63
CA LEU A 67 -26.64 -16.83 -20.15
C LEU A 67 -27.28 -18.13 -19.61
N PRO A 68 -27.40 -19.19 -20.43
CA PRO A 68 -28.05 -20.44 -20.05
C PRO A 68 -27.23 -21.32 -19.10
N TYR A 69 -26.01 -20.90 -18.72
CA TYR A 69 -25.14 -21.64 -17.82
C TYR A 69 -25.37 -21.29 -16.35
N PRO A 70 -25.07 -22.22 -15.42
CA PRO A 70 -25.16 -21.92 -13.99
C PRO A 70 -24.24 -20.76 -13.61
N LEU A 71 -24.78 -19.78 -12.86
CA LEU A 71 -24.05 -18.61 -12.35
C LEU A 71 -22.69 -18.94 -11.69
N PRO A 72 -22.56 -19.97 -10.83
CA PRO A 72 -21.29 -20.23 -10.14
C PRO A 72 -20.18 -20.71 -11.08
N ASP A 73 -20.51 -21.42 -12.17
CA ASP A 73 -19.52 -21.98 -13.09
C ASP A 73 -18.81 -20.91 -13.91
N GLN A 74 -19.51 -19.82 -14.24
CA GLN A 74 -18.95 -18.72 -15.02
C GLN A 74 -18.03 -17.82 -14.18
N TYR A 75 -18.41 -17.59 -12.92
CA TYR A 75 -17.56 -16.84 -11.98
C TYR A 75 -16.27 -17.61 -11.70
N GLU A 76 -16.34 -18.92 -11.43
CA GLU A 76 -15.15 -19.74 -11.21
C GLU A 76 -14.29 -19.86 -12.47
N ALA A 77 -14.87 -19.96 -13.67
CA ALA A 77 -14.09 -19.92 -14.91
C ALA A 77 -13.31 -18.60 -15.07
N LEU A 78 -13.93 -17.45 -14.77
CA LEU A 78 -13.27 -16.14 -14.83
C LEU A 78 -12.17 -16.02 -13.78
N ARG A 79 -12.41 -16.53 -12.58
CA ARG A 79 -11.44 -16.57 -11.49
C ARG A 79 -10.25 -17.46 -11.82
N LEU A 80 -10.47 -18.63 -12.42
CA LEU A 80 -9.42 -19.54 -12.89
C LEU A 80 -8.58 -18.90 -13.99
N LEU A 81 -9.21 -18.20 -14.94
CA LEU A 81 -8.50 -17.47 -15.99
C LEU A 81 -7.54 -16.40 -15.43
N LEU A 82 -7.93 -15.77 -14.32
CA LEU A 82 -7.16 -14.70 -13.68
C LEU A 82 -6.21 -15.21 -12.58
N LEU A 83 -6.23 -16.51 -12.29
CA LEU A 83 -5.40 -17.17 -11.28
C LEU A 83 -3.91 -16.96 -11.55
N ASP A 84 -3.47 -17.18 -12.78
CA ASP A 84 -2.06 -17.01 -13.18
C ASP A 84 -1.57 -15.58 -12.95
N THR A 85 -2.43 -14.59 -13.22
CA THR A 85 -2.10 -13.17 -13.00
C THR A 85 -1.92 -12.92 -11.51
N ARG A 86 -2.85 -13.41 -10.70
CA ARG A 86 -2.80 -13.32 -9.25
C ARG A 86 -1.53 -13.96 -8.69
N GLU A 87 -1.20 -15.18 -9.11
CA GLU A 87 0.00 -15.89 -8.67
C GLU A 87 1.30 -15.18 -9.07
N SER A 88 1.37 -14.67 -10.30
CA SER A 88 2.50 -13.86 -10.76
C SER A 88 2.74 -12.65 -9.86
N LEU A 89 1.67 -11.94 -9.48
CA LEU A 89 1.75 -10.80 -8.56
C LEU A 89 2.17 -11.19 -7.15
N PHE A 90 1.62 -12.28 -6.60
CA PHE A 90 2.08 -12.81 -5.31
C PHE A 90 3.58 -13.14 -5.35
N SER A 91 4.04 -13.80 -6.42
CA SER A 91 5.46 -14.14 -6.60
C SER A 91 6.35 -12.89 -6.71
N PHE A 92 5.86 -11.85 -7.39
CA PHE A 92 6.56 -10.57 -7.51
C PHE A 92 6.68 -9.86 -6.17
N VAL A 93 5.58 -9.77 -5.41
CA VAL A 93 5.56 -9.16 -4.08
C VAL A 93 6.44 -9.94 -3.12
N ASP A 94 6.39 -11.26 -3.14
CA ASP A 94 7.23 -12.12 -2.29
C ASP A 94 8.72 -11.93 -2.61
N ARG A 95 9.10 -12.00 -3.89
CA ARG A 95 10.47 -11.74 -4.33
C ARG A 95 10.96 -10.36 -3.89
N THR A 96 10.16 -9.33 -4.09
CA THR A 96 10.53 -7.95 -3.75
C THR A 96 10.61 -7.77 -2.23
N SER A 97 9.70 -8.39 -1.48
CA SER A 97 9.71 -8.38 -0.01
C SER A 97 10.94 -9.08 0.54
N ASN A 98 11.34 -10.21 -0.05
CA ASN A 98 12.57 -10.92 0.32
C ASN A 98 13.82 -10.08 0.07
N VAL A 99 13.91 -9.39 -1.07
CA VAL A 99 15.01 -8.45 -1.36
C VAL A 99 15.02 -7.29 -0.36
N PHE A 100 13.86 -6.68 -0.10
CA PHE A 100 13.72 -5.58 0.86
C PHE A 100 14.13 -6.00 2.28
N ASN A 101 13.66 -7.16 2.74
CA ASN A 101 13.99 -7.72 4.04
C ASN A 101 15.49 -8.03 4.14
N LYS A 102 16.08 -8.63 3.12
CA LYS A 102 17.51 -8.90 3.06
C LYS A 102 18.33 -7.60 3.17
N TRP A 103 18.00 -6.60 2.37
CA TRP A 103 18.71 -5.31 2.39
C TRP A 103 18.60 -4.59 3.72
N THR A 104 17.40 -4.57 4.32
CA THR A 104 17.18 -3.95 5.63
C THR A 104 17.89 -4.70 6.76
N ALA A 105 18.05 -6.02 6.65
CA ALA A 105 18.82 -6.80 7.62
C ALA A 105 20.35 -6.61 7.46
N GLU A 106 20.85 -6.48 6.23
CA GLU A 106 22.28 -6.32 5.95
C GLU A 106 22.79 -4.90 6.25
N HIS A 107 21.94 -3.88 6.13
CA HIS A 107 22.33 -2.47 6.29
C HIS A 107 21.62 -1.84 7.50
N MET A 108 22.36 -1.67 8.59
CA MET A 108 21.86 -1.06 9.83
C MET A 108 21.14 0.28 9.64
N PRO A 109 21.58 1.22 8.77
CA PRO A 109 20.86 2.46 8.53
C PRO A 109 19.45 2.25 7.96
N LEU A 110 19.26 1.27 7.08
CA LEU A 110 17.97 0.94 6.50
C LEU A 110 17.04 0.30 7.55
N MET A 111 17.59 -0.50 8.46
CA MET A 111 16.83 -1.02 9.60
C MET A 111 16.34 0.11 10.52
N VAL A 112 17.19 1.07 10.84
CA VAL A 112 16.82 2.24 11.66
C VAL A 112 15.73 3.06 10.97
N LEU A 113 15.88 3.31 9.66
CA LEU A 113 14.85 4.00 8.87
C LEU A 113 13.51 3.25 8.91
N ARG A 114 13.54 1.92 8.77
CA ARG A 114 12.35 1.06 8.82
C ARG A 114 11.64 1.18 10.16
N LEU A 115 12.37 1.06 11.28
CA LEU A 115 11.82 1.19 12.63
C LEU A 115 11.28 2.61 12.89
N ALA A 116 11.98 3.64 12.43
CA ALA A 116 11.52 5.02 12.51
C ALA A 116 10.21 5.21 11.73
N GLY A 117 10.10 4.63 10.54
CA GLY A 117 8.86 4.60 9.76
C GLY A 117 7.70 3.95 10.52
N GLY A 118 7.93 2.82 11.19
CA GLY A 118 6.91 2.15 11.99
C GLY A 118 6.45 2.98 13.21
N ALA A 119 7.41 3.60 13.91
CA ALA A 119 7.11 4.48 15.03
C ALA A 119 6.31 5.72 14.58
N LEU A 120 6.74 6.38 13.50
CA LEU A 120 6.03 7.52 12.91
C LEU A 120 4.64 7.12 12.42
N GLY A 121 4.49 5.99 11.74
CA GLY A 121 3.20 5.48 11.27
C GLY A 121 2.22 5.26 12.42
N THR A 122 2.72 4.78 13.57
CA THR A 122 1.91 4.60 14.80
C THR A 122 1.52 5.94 15.42
N ILE A 123 2.44 6.91 15.49
CA ILE A 123 2.14 8.27 15.98
C ILE A 123 1.07 8.94 15.09
N LEU A 124 1.22 8.82 13.77
CA LEU A 124 0.26 9.34 12.80
C LEU A 124 -1.09 8.63 12.89
N LEU A 125 -1.11 7.32 13.16
CA LEU A 125 -2.36 6.60 13.41
C LEU A 125 -3.11 7.16 14.62
N TYR A 126 -2.38 7.36 15.71
CA TYR A 126 -2.93 7.94 16.93
C TYR A 126 -3.46 9.36 16.68
N ALA A 127 -2.71 10.18 15.95
CA ALA A 127 -3.13 11.50 15.53
C ALA A 127 -4.43 11.50 14.71
N ILE A 128 -4.54 10.62 13.71
CA ILE A 128 -5.76 10.43 12.92
C ILE A 128 -6.93 10.03 13.83
N TRP A 129 -6.68 9.12 14.78
CA TRP A 129 -7.70 8.64 15.73
C TRP A 129 -8.27 9.76 16.61
N ILE A 130 -7.43 10.68 17.09
CA ILE A 130 -7.86 11.82 17.92
C ILE A 130 -8.36 13.01 17.10
N GLY A 131 -8.37 12.92 15.76
CA GLY A 131 -8.82 13.98 14.86
C GLY A 131 -7.85 15.17 14.76
N TRP A 132 -6.55 14.92 14.93
CA TRP A 132 -5.52 15.95 14.76
C TRP A 132 -5.40 16.40 13.32
#